data_AF-A0AAD6VSD6-F1
#
_entry.id   AF-A0AAD6VSD6-F1
#
_cell.length_a   1.000
_cell.length_b   1.000
_cell.length_c   1.000
_cell.angle_alpha   90.00
_cell.angle_beta   90.00
_cell.angle_gamma   90.00
#
_symmetry.space_group_name_H-M   'P 1'
#
loop_
_entity.id
_entity.type
_entity.pdbx_description
1 polymer ?
#
loop_
_entity_poly.entity_id
_entity_poly.type
_entity_poly.pdbx_seq_one_letter_code
_entity_poly.pdbx_strand_id
1 'polypeptide(L)'
;SSDKKKRGNKGNFQGKRLEWLKSRVSGYNAYTNAKKKKKRGSGQSFWDQTIPDYFNVFPWRLPREQDPLEVGLEEYAREPENEDERKQQEEILEDTENVSSLATLMKKEADLNVQKIIWWFSRQRATHVHAQDPFKPMLKKLRIPETATPRRIPDYQFYMAHDEFKGKVAKEFAER
;
A
#
# COMPACT_ATOMS: atom_id res chain seq x y z
N SER A 1 23.70 -0.72 -37.43
CA SER A 1 22.51 -1.03 -36.62
C SER A 1 22.81 -0.60 -35.19
N SER A 2 22.23 0.49 -34.68
CA SER A 2 22.48 0.96 -33.31
C SER A 2 21.55 0.21 -32.36
N ASP A 3 22.10 -0.69 -31.54
CA ASP A 3 21.37 -1.33 -30.46
C ASP A 3 20.85 -0.26 -29.49
N LYS A 4 19.54 -0.03 -29.49
CA LYS A 4 18.87 0.79 -28.48
C LYS A 4 19.00 0.07 -27.14
N LYS A 5 20.05 0.39 -26.37
CA LYS A 5 20.16 0.00 -24.96
C LYS A 5 18.85 0.41 -24.26
N LYS A 6 18.05 -0.58 -23.84
CA LYS A 6 16.91 -0.35 -22.94
C LYS A 6 17.45 0.49 -21.78
N ARG A 7 17.01 1.75 -21.66
CA ARG A 7 17.27 2.56 -20.48
C ARG A 7 16.73 1.76 -19.30
N GLY A 8 17.64 1.19 -18.51
CA GLY A 8 17.29 0.42 -17.32
C GLY A 8 16.37 1.28 -16.45
N ASN A 9 15.29 0.67 -15.95
CA ASN A 9 14.31 1.38 -15.15
C ASN A 9 15.01 1.81 -13.85
N LYS A 10 15.44 3.07 -13.78
CA LYS A 10 16.03 3.61 -12.56
C LYS A 10 14.92 3.63 -11.52
N GLY A 11 15.03 2.78 -10.50
CA GLY A 11 13.98 2.64 -9.48
C GLY A 11 13.62 3.98 -8.82
N ASN A 12 12.46 4.03 -8.17
CA ASN A 12 11.93 5.25 -7.52
C ASN A 12 12.84 5.84 -6.42
N PHE A 13 13.84 5.09 -5.95
CA PHE A 13 14.77 5.47 -4.88
C PHE A 13 16.21 5.21 -5.34
N GLN A 14 17.08 6.18 -5.09
CA GLN A 14 18.50 6.18 -5.45
C GLN A 14 19.32 6.79 -4.29
N GLY A 15 20.64 6.68 -4.34
CA GLY A 15 21.56 7.34 -3.39
C GLY A 15 21.25 7.04 -1.91
N LYS A 16 21.34 8.08 -1.07
CA LYS A 16 21.14 7.99 0.39
C LYS A 16 19.75 7.45 0.75
N ARG A 17 18.70 7.78 -0.03
CA ARG A 17 17.34 7.25 0.19
C ARG A 17 17.28 5.74 0.04
N LEU A 18 17.97 5.19 -0.96
CA LEU A 18 18.00 3.74 -1.17
C LEU A 18 18.78 3.02 -0.06
N GLU A 19 19.89 3.60 0.39
CA GLU A 19 20.70 3.06 1.49
C GLU A 19 19.91 3.04 2.79
N TRP A 20 19.20 4.12 3.09
CA TRP A 20 18.31 4.21 4.25
C TRP A 20 17.18 3.17 4.18
N LEU A 21 16.57 2.97 3.00
CA LEU A 21 15.54 1.95 2.83
C LEU A 21 16.10 0.54 3.02
N LYS A 22 17.31 0.26 2.51
CA LYS A 22 18.00 -1.02 2.66
C LYS A 22 18.31 -1.35 4.13
N SER A 23 18.74 -0.36 4.92
CA SER A 23 19.08 -0.60 6.34
C SER A 23 17.88 -1.06 7.17
N ARG A 24 16.66 -0.70 6.76
CA ARG A 24 15.41 -1.07 7.45
C ARG A 24 14.74 -2.35 6.94
N VAL A 25 15.32 -3.02 5.93
CA VAL A 25 14.74 -4.25 5.36
C VAL A 25 14.63 -5.36 6.39
N SER A 26 15.61 -5.51 7.28
CA SER A 26 15.60 -6.51 8.35
C SER A 26 14.40 -6.31 9.30
N GLY A 27 14.14 -5.07 9.74
CA GLY A 27 12.99 -4.73 10.57
C GLY A 27 11.65 -4.98 9.87
N TYR A 28 11.56 -4.67 8.57
CA TYR A 28 10.39 -4.98 7.77
C TYR A 28 10.14 -6.49 7.65
N ASN A 29 11.19 -7.28 7.45
CA ASN A 29 11.09 -8.74 7.38
C ASN A 29 10.64 -9.33 8.73
N ALA A 30 11.16 -8.82 9.86
CA ALA A 30 10.70 -9.21 11.19
C ALA A 30 9.21 -8.89 11.40
N TYR A 31 8.77 -7.68 11.04
CA TYR A 31 7.35 -7.28 11.11
C TYR A 31 6.45 -8.16 10.24
N THR A 32 6.90 -8.49 9.02
CA THR A 32 6.10 -9.30 8.09
C THR A 32 6.06 -10.78 8.43
N ASN A 33 7.07 -11.30 9.12
CA ASN A 33 7.12 -12.68 9.60
C ASN A 33 6.46 -12.86 10.99
N ALA A 34 6.13 -11.76 11.68
CA ALA A 34 5.45 -11.82 12.96
C ALA A 34 4.05 -12.45 12.84
N LYS A 35 3.72 -13.36 13.77
CA LYS A 35 2.43 -14.06 13.83
C LYS A 35 1.24 -13.10 14.01
N LYS A 36 1.44 -11.99 14.73
CA LYS A 36 0.43 -10.95 14.97
C LYS A 36 0.93 -9.62 14.44
N LYS A 37 0.46 -9.24 13.24
CA LYS A 37 0.80 -7.96 12.63
C LYS A 37 -0.04 -6.84 13.22
N LYS A 38 0.63 -5.79 13.69
CA LYS A 38 -0.03 -4.57 14.15
C LYS A 38 -0.50 -3.76 12.93
N LYS A 39 -1.72 -3.23 13.01
CA LYS A 39 -2.33 -2.40 11.94
C LYS A 39 -1.59 -1.05 11.86
N ARG A 40 -1.48 -0.50 10.66
CA ARG A 40 -0.97 0.88 10.46
C ARG A 40 -1.85 1.87 11.21
N GLY A 41 -1.24 2.83 11.90
CA GLY A 41 -1.91 3.80 12.77
C GLY A 41 -2.19 3.29 14.18
N SER A 42 -1.64 2.13 14.58
CA SER A 42 -1.78 1.62 15.95
C SER A 42 -0.70 2.13 16.90
N GLY A 43 0.28 2.88 16.40
CA GLY A 43 1.47 3.32 17.14
C GLY A 43 2.53 2.21 17.33
N GLN A 44 2.18 0.96 17.01
CA GLN A 44 3.05 -0.21 17.19
C GLN A 44 3.40 -0.89 15.86
N SER A 45 2.94 -0.38 14.72
CA SER A 45 3.33 -0.95 13.43
C SER A 45 4.70 -0.47 13.01
N PHE A 46 5.40 -1.30 12.23
CA PHE A 46 6.66 -0.91 11.59
C PHE A 46 6.55 0.44 10.86
N TRP A 47 5.40 0.70 10.25
CA TRP A 47 5.13 1.93 9.51
C TRP A 47 4.98 3.16 10.39
N ASP A 48 4.49 3.00 11.63
CA ASP A 48 4.24 4.12 12.54
C ASP A 48 5.55 4.75 13.03
N GLN A 49 6.64 3.99 13.06
CA GLN A 49 7.99 4.51 13.34
C GLN A 49 8.74 4.85 12.05
N THR A 50 8.63 4.00 11.03
CA THR A 50 9.45 4.12 9.82
C THR A 50 9.08 5.31 8.95
N ILE A 51 7.80 5.65 8.83
CA ILE A 51 7.39 6.76 7.97
C ILE A 51 7.81 8.12 8.56
N PRO A 52 7.57 8.41 9.86
CA PRO A 52 8.08 9.65 10.46
C PRO A 52 9.60 9.76 10.38
N ASP A 53 10.33 8.70 10.72
CA ASP A 53 11.80 8.70 10.63
C ASP A 53 12.29 8.97 9.21
N TYR A 54 11.61 8.43 8.19
CA TYR A 54 11.95 8.69 6.80
C TYR A 54 11.82 10.17 6.48
N PHE A 55 10.74 10.82 6.90
CA PHE A 55 10.51 12.23 6.61
C PHE A 55 11.36 13.18 7.47
N ASN A 56 11.85 12.72 8.63
CA ASN A 56 12.86 13.45 9.40
C ASN A 56 14.20 13.51 8.66
N VAL A 57 14.60 12.43 7.98
CA VAL A 57 15.87 12.38 7.22
C VAL A 57 15.71 12.94 5.82
N PHE A 58 14.59 12.66 5.16
CA PHE A 58 14.27 13.09 3.81
C PHE A 58 12.98 13.89 3.83
N PRO A 59 13.06 15.21 4.09
CA PRO A 59 11.89 16.07 4.08
C PRO A 59 11.09 15.85 2.82
N TRP A 60 9.78 15.75 2.98
CA TRP A 60 8.86 15.47 1.87
C TRP A 60 8.87 16.57 0.80
N ARG A 61 9.30 17.80 1.16
CA ARG A 61 9.52 18.94 0.26
C ARG A 61 10.77 18.79 -0.62
N LEU A 62 11.67 17.88 -0.29
CA LEU A 62 12.91 17.69 -1.03
C LEU A 62 12.66 16.83 -2.28
N PRO A 63 12.97 17.35 -3.49
CA PRO A 63 12.87 16.60 -4.73
C PRO A 63 13.59 15.26 -4.62
N ARG A 64 13.03 14.20 -5.21
CA ARG A 64 13.54 12.82 -5.04
C ARG A 64 14.97 12.61 -5.52
N GLU A 65 15.37 13.41 -6.48
CA GLU A 65 16.65 13.36 -7.16
C GLU A 65 17.73 14.12 -6.38
N GLN A 66 17.32 14.95 -5.42
CA GLN A 66 18.21 15.68 -4.54
C GLN A 66 18.32 14.94 -3.21
N ASP A 67 19.56 14.69 -2.81
CA ASP A 67 19.88 14.29 -1.46
C ASP A 67 19.82 15.53 -0.54
N PRO A 68 19.44 15.37 0.73
CA PRO A 68 19.39 16.49 1.67
C PRO A 68 20.79 17.12 1.74
N LEU A 69 20.86 18.44 1.56
CA LEU A 69 22.03 19.20 1.95
C LEU A 69 22.19 19.02 3.47
N GLU A 70 23.41 18.81 3.95
CA GLU A 70 23.74 18.68 5.39
C GLU A 70 23.64 20.04 6.11
N VAL A 71 22.67 20.86 5.74
CA VAL A 71 22.43 22.16 6.35
C VAL A 71 21.46 21.94 7.50
N GLY A 72 21.94 22.20 8.72
CA GLY A 72 21.20 22.01 9.96
C GLY A 72 19.89 22.79 9.96
N LEU A 73 18.86 22.21 10.59
CA LEU A 73 17.54 22.82 10.80
C LEU A 73 17.56 24.18 11.53
N GLU A 74 18.71 24.65 11.98
CA GLU A 74 18.90 25.80 12.88
C GLU A 74 18.66 27.15 12.19
N GLU A 75 18.86 27.27 10.87
CA GLU A 75 18.62 28.53 10.15
C GLU A 75 17.14 28.91 10.02
N TYR A 76 16.22 27.95 10.17
CA TYR A 76 14.77 28.18 10.01
C TYR A 76 14.05 28.55 11.32
N ALA A 77 14.76 28.61 12.46
CA ALA A 77 14.16 28.86 13.77
C ALA A 77 14.37 30.29 14.31
N ARG A 78 14.89 31.21 13.50
CA ARG A 78 15.20 32.59 13.92
C ARG A 78 13.95 33.47 13.88
N GLU A 79 13.69 34.20 14.97
CA GLU A 79 12.61 35.20 15.02
C GLU A 79 13.00 36.46 14.24
N PRO A 80 12.07 37.09 13.50
CA PRO A 80 12.35 38.30 12.73
C PRO A 80 12.56 39.51 13.65
N GLU A 81 13.65 40.25 13.43
CA GLU A 81 14.09 41.36 14.28
C GLU A 81 13.63 42.73 13.74
N ASN A 82 13.25 42.85 12.47
CA ASN A 82 12.94 44.13 11.80
C ASN A 82 11.49 44.26 11.26
N GLU A 83 10.97 45.49 11.19
CA GLU A 83 9.61 45.78 10.68
C GLU A 83 9.38 45.37 9.21
N ASP A 84 10.43 45.42 8.38
CA ASP A 84 10.37 44.94 6.99
C ASP A 84 10.25 43.41 6.91
N GLU A 85 10.83 42.69 7.87
CA GLU A 85 10.70 41.22 7.98
C GLU A 85 9.30 40.82 8.46
N ARG A 86 8.67 41.66 9.31
CA ARG A 86 7.28 41.45 9.75
C ARG A 86 6.28 41.63 8.60
N LYS A 87 6.49 42.62 7.73
CA LYS A 87 5.64 42.80 6.53
C LYS A 87 5.79 41.65 5.53
N GLN A 88 7.02 41.14 5.34
CA GLN A 88 7.23 39.92 4.55
C GLN A 88 6.52 38.70 5.18
N GLN A 89 6.49 38.61 6.51
CA GLN A 89 5.79 37.54 7.21
C GLN A 89 4.26 37.62 7.07
N GLU A 90 3.69 38.83 7.02
CA GLU A 90 2.26 39.07 6.77
C GLU A 90 1.87 38.75 5.32
N GLU A 91 2.72 39.09 4.33
CA GLU A 91 2.53 38.71 2.93
C GLU A 91 2.60 37.18 2.74
N ILE A 92 3.52 36.52 3.45
CA ILE A 92 3.61 35.06 3.51
C ILE A 92 2.35 34.44 4.15
N LEU A 93 1.73 35.11 5.12
CA LEU A 93 0.48 34.69 5.77
C LEU A 93 -0.74 34.82 4.83
N GLU A 94 -0.81 35.87 4.01
CA GLU A 94 -1.86 36.00 2.99
C GLU A 94 -1.74 34.92 1.90
N ASP A 95 -0.52 34.54 1.54
CA ASP A 95 -0.25 33.38 0.68
C ASP A 95 -0.70 32.05 1.32
N THR A 96 -0.96 31.99 2.63
CA THR A 96 -1.40 30.75 3.29
C THR A 96 -2.86 30.34 3.00
N GLU A 97 -3.70 31.23 2.48
CA GLU A 97 -5.02 30.81 1.98
C GLU A 97 -4.89 30.03 0.66
N ASN A 98 -3.93 30.43 -0.20
CA ASN A 98 -3.48 29.63 -1.34
C ASN A 98 -2.77 28.32 -0.89
N VAL A 99 -2.21 28.31 0.34
CA VAL A 99 -1.65 27.10 0.97
C VAL A 99 -2.71 26.05 1.28
N SER A 100 -4.02 26.29 1.26
CA SER A 100 -4.97 25.16 1.38
C SER A 100 -4.94 24.24 0.13
N SER A 101 -4.80 24.84 -1.06
CA SER A 101 -4.62 24.12 -2.32
C SER A 101 -3.21 23.53 -2.44
N LEU A 102 -2.20 24.28 -1.97
CA LEU A 102 -0.82 23.80 -1.88
C LEU A 102 -0.73 22.63 -0.89
N ALA A 103 -1.28 22.75 0.31
CA ALA A 103 -1.28 21.74 1.37
C ALA A 103 -2.00 20.46 0.94
N THR A 104 -3.07 20.57 0.15
CA THR A 104 -3.72 19.38 -0.43
C THR A 104 -2.87 18.72 -1.51
N LEU A 105 -2.18 19.47 -2.37
CA LEU A 105 -1.20 18.93 -3.32
C LEU A 105 0.01 18.31 -2.61
N MET A 106 0.51 18.98 -1.59
CA MET A 106 1.63 18.59 -0.73
C MET A 106 1.33 17.31 0.05
N LYS A 107 0.11 17.19 0.61
CA LYS A 107 -0.36 15.96 1.24
C LYS A 107 -0.45 14.82 0.24
N LYS A 108 -0.94 15.07 -0.97
CA LYS A 108 -0.97 14.07 -2.05
C LYS A 108 0.44 13.59 -2.41
N GLU A 109 1.42 14.48 -2.51
CA GLU A 109 2.81 14.09 -2.79
C GLU A 109 3.45 13.28 -1.66
N ALA A 110 3.22 13.67 -0.41
CA ALA A 110 3.65 12.91 0.77
C ALA A 110 3.02 11.50 0.78
N ASP A 111 1.71 11.40 0.53
CA ASP A 111 0.99 10.13 0.44
C ASP A 111 1.52 9.24 -0.70
N LEU A 112 1.81 9.82 -1.86
CA LEU A 112 2.42 9.12 -2.99
C LEU A 112 3.82 8.61 -2.65
N ASN A 113 4.61 9.38 -1.89
CA ASN A 113 5.91 8.93 -1.38
C ASN A 113 5.76 7.75 -0.44
N VAL A 114 4.84 7.83 0.53
CA VAL A 114 4.53 6.73 1.45
C VAL A 114 4.13 5.46 0.69
N GLN A 115 3.25 5.57 -0.31
CA GLN A 115 2.85 4.42 -1.13
C GLN A 115 4.03 3.79 -1.86
N LYS A 116 4.93 4.60 -2.43
CA LYS A 116 6.12 4.09 -3.12
C LYS A 116 7.09 3.40 -2.17
N ILE A 117 7.25 3.90 -0.94
CA ILE A 117 8.04 3.24 0.12
C ILE A 117 7.43 1.88 0.45
N ILE A 118 6.12 1.83 0.70
CA ILE A 118 5.39 0.59 1.00
C ILE A 118 5.53 -0.44 -0.13
N TRP A 119 5.38 -0.01 -1.39
CA TRP A 119 5.57 -0.86 -2.55
C TRP A 119 7.00 -1.36 -2.69
N TRP A 120 7.99 -0.50 -2.44
CA TRP A 120 9.39 -0.89 -2.49
C TRP A 120 9.72 -1.98 -1.46
N PHE A 121 9.26 -1.84 -0.22
CA PHE A 121 9.43 -2.87 0.81
C PHE A 121 8.68 -4.17 0.46
N SER A 122 7.47 -4.06 -0.07
CA SER A 122 6.68 -5.23 -0.50
C SER A 122 7.41 -6.05 -1.57
N ARG A 123 8.17 -5.40 -2.46
CA ARG A 123 9.01 -6.08 -3.47
C ARG A 123 10.23 -6.79 -2.88
N GLN A 124 10.74 -6.36 -1.72
CA GLN A 124 11.86 -7.05 -1.05
C GLN A 124 11.46 -8.45 -0.56
N ARG A 125 10.16 -8.70 -0.36
CA ARG A 125 9.64 -10.03 -0.04
C ARG A 125 9.44 -10.90 -1.29
N ALA A 126 9.13 -10.27 -2.41
CA ALA A 126 8.75 -10.94 -3.66
C ALA A 126 9.92 -11.73 -4.27
N THR A 127 11.16 -11.33 -4.02
CA THR A 127 12.38 -12.02 -4.47
C THR A 127 12.50 -13.45 -3.97
N HIS A 128 11.92 -13.79 -2.80
CA HIS A 128 11.92 -15.17 -2.28
C HIS A 128 10.64 -15.97 -2.60
N VAL A 129 9.55 -15.31 -3.01
CA VAL A 129 8.24 -15.97 -3.24
C VAL A 129 8.03 -16.33 -4.72
N HIS A 130 8.87 -15.81 -5.63
CA HIS A 130 8.75 -16.02 -7.08
C HIS A 130 9.51 -17.23 -7.62
N ALA A 131 9.98 -18.15 -6.78
CA ALA A 131 10.15 -19.52 -7.26
C ALA A 131 8.76 -20.00 -7.72
N GLN A 132 8.50 -19.95 -9.02
CA GLN A 132 7.28 -20.51 -9.60
C GLN A 132 7.27 -21.97 -9.16
N ASP A 133 6.38 -22.30 -8.22
CA ASP A 133 6.14 -23.67 -7.84
C ASP A 133 5.91 -24.48 -9.12
N PRO A 134 6.84 -25.39 -9.49
CA PRO A 134 6.79 -26.10 -10.77
C PRO A 134 5.55 -26.99 -10.86
N PHE A 135 4.94 -27.33 -9.72
CA PHE A 135 3.73 -28.14 -9.65
C PHE A 135 2.45 -27.31 -9.69
N LYS A 136 2.52 -25.98 -9.57
CA LYS A 136 1.35 -25.10 -9.65
C LYS A 136 0.46 -25.33 -10.89
N PRO A 137 1.01 -25.49 -12.13
CA PRO A 137 0.16 -25.82 -13.29
C PRO A 137 -0.48 -27.21 -13.18
N MET A 138 0.23 -28.20 -12.61
CA MET A 138 -0.28 -29.55 -12.42
C MET A 138 -1.41 -29.58 -11.37
N LEU A 139 -1.20 -28.94 -10.22
CA LEU A 139 -2.19 -28.81 -9.14
C LEU A 139 -3.43 -28.05 -9.61
N LYS A 140 -3.28 -27.07 -10.50
CA LYS A 140 -4.42 -26.36 -11.10
C LYS A 140 -5.27 -27.30 -11.95
N LYS A 141 -4.68 -28.23 -12.70
CA LYS A 141 -5.42 -29.24 -13.48
C LYS A 141 -6.19 -30.20 -12.58
N LEU A 142 -5.60 -30.63 -11.47
CA LEU A 142 -6.27 -31.51 -10.50
C LEU A 142 -7.44 -30.86 -9.75
N ARG A 143 -7.47 -29.52 -9.67
CA ARG A 143 -8.57 -28.76 -9.05
C ARG A 143 -9.75 -28.50 -9.97
N ILE A 144 -9.60 -28.73 -11.28
CA ILE A 144 -10.70 -28.58 -12.23
C ILE A 144 -11.44 -29.92 -12.23
N PRO A 145 -12.62 -30.03 -11.62
CA PRO A 145 -13.40 -31.25 -11.71
C PRO A 145 -13.77 -31.48 -13.18
N GLU A 146 -13.61 -32.72 -13.67
CA GLU A 146 -13.92 -33.11 -15.07
C GLU A 146 -15.39 -32.87 -15.43
N THR A 147 -16.25 -32.85 -14.41
CA THR A 147 -17.69 -32.57 -14.52
C THR A 147 -18.07 -31.41 -13.62
N ALA A 148 -19.11 -30.67 -14.02
CA ALA A 148 -19.66 -29.61 -13.18
C ALA A 148 -20.04 -30.21 -11.81
N THR A 149 -19.56 -29.59 -10.72
CA THR A 149 -19.90 -30.02 -9.36
C THR A 149 -21.43 -30.16 -9.25
N PRO A 150 -21.97 -31.30 -8.82
CA PRO A 150 -23.40 -31.49 -8.67
C PRO A 150 -23.98 -30.37 -7.84
N ARG A 151 -24.82 -29.54 -8.44
CA ARG A 151 -25.51 -28.48 -7.71
C ARG A 151 -26.60 -29.12 -6.87
N ARG A 152 -26.66 -28.78 -5.59
CA ARG A 152 -27.79 -29.18 -4.76
C ARG A 152 -29.06 -28.61 -5.40
N ILE A 153 -30.01 -29.50 -5.69
CA ILE A 153 -31.32 -29.13 -6.23
C ILE A 153 -32.10 -28.40 -5.12
N PRO A 154 -32.77 -27.27 -5.40
CA PRO A 154 -33.64 -26.61 -4.44
C PRO A 154 -34.72 -27.55 -3.93
N ASP A 155 -35.05 -27.49 -2.64
CA ASP A 155 -35.91 -28.48 -1.97
C ASP A 155 -37.29 -28.62 -2.66
N TYR A 156 -37.89 -27.53 -3.16
CA TYR A 156 -39.17 -27.59 -3.90
C TYR A 156 -39.06 -28.38 -5.21
N GLN A 157 -37.96 -28.24 -5.96
CA GLN A 157 -37.72 -29.01 -7.18
C GLN A 157 -37.46 -30.48 -6.85
N PHE A 158 -36.80 -30.76 -5.73
CA PHE A 158 -36.60 -32.11 -5.22
C PHE A 158 -37.95 -32.78 -4.93
N TYR A 159 -38.85 -32.12 -4.20
CA TYR A 159 -40.17 -32.67 -3.87
C TYR A 159 -41.10 -32.82 -5.09
N MET A 160 -40.97 -31.96 -6.10
CA MET A 160 -41.73 -32.10 -7.35
C MET A 160 -41.23 -33.24 -8.25
N ALA A 161 -39.91 -33.52 -8.23
CA ALA A 161 -39.29 -34.56 -9.04
C ALA A 161 -39.50 -35.98 -8.50
N HIS A 162 -39.85 -36.12 -7.22
CA HIS A 162 -40.03 -37.42 -6.57
C HIS A 162 -41.51 -37.69 -6.30
N ASP A 163 -42.07 -38.71 -6.97
CA ASP A 163 -43.50 -39.04 -6.92
C ASP A 163 -44.00 -39.39 -5.50
N GLU A 164 -43.11 -39.91 -4.64
CA GLU A 164 -43.40 -40.28 -3.26
C GLU A 164 -43.88 -39.09 -2.39
N PHE A 165 -43.51 -37.86 -2.75
CA PHE A 165 -43.84 -36.66 -1.97
C PHE A 165 -45.07 -35.93 -2.49
N LYS A 166 -45.50 -36.16 -3.73
CA LYS A 166 -46.67 -35.50 -4.34
C LYS A 166 -47.94 -35.72 -3.51
N GLY A 167 -48.15 -36.95 -3.02
CA GLY A 167 -49.32 -37.28 -2.20
C GLY A 167 -49.31 -36.63 -0.82
N LYS A 168 -48.13 -36.40 -0.22
CA LYS A 168 -47.99 -35.75 1.09
C LYS A 168 -48.25 -34.25 1.00
N VAL A 169 -47.69 -33.59 -0.02
CA VAL A 169 -47.92 -32.17 -0.29
C VAL A 169 -49.39 -31.89 -0.60
N ALA A 170 -50.05 -32.75 -1.40
CA ALA A 170 -51.47 -32.59 -1.72
C ALA A 170 -52.38 -32.71 -0.49
N LYS A 171 -52.05 -33.59 0.47
CA LYS A 171 -52.79 -33.69 1.74
C LYS A 171 -52.63 -32.46 2.62
N GLU A 172 -51.40 -31.97 2.77
CA GLU A 172 -51.09 -30.81 3.63
C GLU A 172 -51.77 -29.53 3.13
N PHE A 173 -51.93 -29.35 1.82
CA PHE A 173 -52.65 -28.22 1.23
C PHE A 173 -54.18 -28.38 1.25
N ALA A 174 -54.71 -29.59 1.37
CA ALA A 174 -56.15 -29.84 1.48
C ALA A 174 -56.69 -29.66 2.91
N GLU A 175 -55.81 -29.71 3.93
CA GLU A 175 -56.16 -29.53 5.34
C GLU A 175 -56.08 -28.07 5.82
N ARG A 176 -55.76 -27.13 4.92
CA ARG A 176 -55.78 -25.68 5.16
C ARG A 176 -56.99 -25.02 4.50
#